data_AF-A0AAW4J264-F1
#
_entry.id   AF-A0AAW4J264-F1
#
_cell.length_a   1.000
_cell.length_b   1.000
_cell.length_c   1.000
_cell.angle_alpha   90.00
_cell.angle_beta   90.00
_cell.angle_gamma   90.00
#
_symmetry.space_group_name_H-M   'P 1'
#
loop_
_entity.id
_entity.type
_entity.pdbx_description
1 polymer ?
#
loop_
_entity_poly.entity_id
_entity_poly.type
_entity_poly.pdbx_seq_one_letter_code
_entity_poly.pdbx_strand_id
1 'polypeptide(L)'
;MLHLVTGTPGASKTAFVVTQMDKLERLNYINVRKNKVIYEHNLNLFEKFKEEFTYYTYEEGSGAAIKTIIESLSDDYFDFLKEDYDDLRPDDYFKKTTRYNEIVERINDMHGQQKFEFFQPVRTIYTNIKALKIPYTRALIHDWRDAPDGSVFVLDEVQLIEPYSNKKSEDKIILDLTVHRHRGFDFYFITQAPRFLHPVVKDLIGCHYHITRPFGWTPKVYQYGSARDNPNALVNKINCEQKFSFKPTDRIFTLYKSTTINTHKKRIPKFVYVIGGFIFCTVSFFIYNISQPNALVDNVTGKEVDKKQSTSSMDEIAQAATSNVNLDQECRKSQNVEKKQCVEWFDNLSKNKGSIGQEMTVLYDPNKPFDTDELHKTVSYQTNTKPYLSGCMTDKNGNLVGYSQQGTRLNVSQSDCQKIINGDRPFNYFKNENQNYEQSTNADTKNNY
;
A
#
# COMPACT_ATOMS: atom_id res chain seq x y z
N MET A 1 -9.31 -9.83 -14.73
CA MET A 1 -8.32 -9.80 -13.62
C MET A 1 -8.85 -10.59 -12.44
N LEU A 2 -8.02 -11.45 -11.86
CA LEU A 2 -8.39 -12.22 -10.67
C LEU A 2 -7.84 -11.57 -9.40
N HIS A 3 -8.73 -11.25 -8.48
CA HIS A 3 -8.45 -10.69 -7.18
C HIS A 3 -8.70 -11.73 -6.08
N LEU A 4 -7.78 -11.82 -5.13
CA LEU A 4 -7.93 -12.59 -3.90
C LEU A 4 -8.07 -11.64 -2.72
N VAL A 5 -9.07 -11.84 -1.87
CA VAL A 5 -9.27 -11.06 -0.63
C VAL A 5 -9.25 -11.98 0.57
N THR A 6 -8.22 -11.85 1.41
CA THR A 6 -8.01 -12.71 2.60
C THR A 6 -7.95 -11.93 3.90
N GLY A 7 -8.03 -12.63 5.03
CA GLY A 7 -8.15 -12.00 6.35
C GLY A 7 -8.95 -12.85 7.33
N THR A 8 -8.65 -12.71 8.62
CA THR A 8 -9.34 -13.47 9.66
C THR A 8 -10.82 -13.08 9.78
N PRO A 9 -11.68 -13.91 10.40
CA PRO A 9 -13.04 -13.51 10.73
C PRO A 9 -13.07 -12.16 11.45
N GLY A 10 -13.96 -11.25 11.03
CA GLY A 10 -14.06 -9.88 11.58
C GLY A 10 -13.03 -8.86 11.06
N ALA A 11 -12.17 -9.24 10.11
CA ALA A 11 -11.24 -8.31 9.47
C ALA A 11 -11.89 -7.35 8.45
N SER A 12 -13.20 -7.47 8.18
CA SER A 12 -13.95 -6.67 7.20
C SER A 12 -13.64 -6.96 5.73
N LYS A 13 -13.34 -8.23 5.40
CA LYS A 13 -13.10 -8.68 4.00
C LYS A 13 -14.27 -8.44 3.07
N THR A 14 -15.44 -8.96 3.41
CA THR A 14 -16.66 -8.82 2.62
C THR A 14 -17.01 -7.33 2.49
N ALA A 15 -16.88 -6.54 3.57
CA ALA A 15 -17.08 -5.09 3.51
C ALA A 15 -16.15 -4.39 2.52
N PHE A 16 -14.88 -4.80 2.43
CA PHE A 16 -13.94 -4.27 1.46
C PHE A 16 -14.40 -4.53 0.02
N VAL A 17 -14.80 -5.76 -0.28
CA VAL A 17 -15.27 -6.10 -1.64
C VAL A 17 -16.61 -5.43 -1.96
N VAL A 18 -17.55 -5.41 -1.02
CA VAL A 18 -18.83 -4.68 -1.18
C VAL A 18 -18.57 -3.19 -1.43
N THR A 19 -17.53 -2.60 -0.83
CA THR A 19 -17.13 -1.21 -1.14
C THR A 19 -16.66 -1.06 -2.58
N GLN A 20 -15.94 -2.04 -3.13
CA GLN A 20 -15.54 -2.01 -4.55
C GLN A 20 -16.75 -2.19 -5.47
N MET A 21 -17.66 -3.11 -5.12
CA MET A 21 -18.88 -3.34 -5.91
C MET A 21 -19.81 -2.13 -5.90
N ASP A 22 -19.97 -1.45 -4.76
CA ASP A 22 -20.76 -0.20 -4.68
C ASP A 22 -20.15 0.92 -5.53
N LYS A 23 -18.82 1.02 -5.58
CA LYS A 23 -18.14 1.98 -6.47
C LYS A 23 -18.33 1.63 -7.94
N LEU A 24 -18.19 0.37 -8.30
CA LEU A 24 -18.42 -0.10 -9.67
C LEU A 24 -19.86 0.17 -10.10
N GLU A 25 -20.82 -0.09 -9.23
CA GLU A 25 -22.23 0.13 -9.56
C GLU A 25 -22.60 1.62 -9.67
N ARG A 26 -22.03 2.47 -8.82
CA ARG A 26 -22.15 3.93 -9.00
C ARG A 26 -21.56 4.38 -10.34
N LEU A 27 -20.44 3.80 -10.76
CA LEU A 27 -19.84 4.09 -12.06
C LEU A 27 -20.75 3.61 -13.21
N ASN A 28 -21.29 2.40 -13.13
CA ASN A 28 -22.28 1.89 -14.08
C ASN A 28 -23.47 2.84 -14.23
N TYR A 29 -24.03 3.29 -13.10
CA TYR A 29 -25.17 4.20 -13.07
C TYR A 29 -24.88 5.55 -13.76
N ILE A 30 -23.65 6.05 -13.61
CA ILE A 30 -23.18 7.26 -14.32
C ILE A 30 -23.00 6.96 -15.81
N ASN A 31 -22.39 5.83 -16.14
CA ASN A 31 -22.07 5.44 -17.52
C ASN A 31 -23.33 5.20 -18.34
N VAL A 32 -24.37 4.56 -17.78
CA VAL A 32 -25.66 4.38 -18.46
C VAL A 32 -26.24 5.72 -18.90
N ARG A 33 -26.24 6.74 -18.03
CA ARG A 33 -26.73 8.08 -18.39
C ARG A 33 -25.85 8.76 -19.43
N LYS A 34 -24.52 8.67 -19.26
CA LYS A 34 -23.58 9.23 -20.23
C LYS A 34 -23.80 8.63 -21.61
N ASN A 35 -24.03 7.31 -21.69
CA ASN A 35 -24.25 6.63 -22.96
C ASN A 35 -25.51 7.09 -23.68
N LYS A 36 -26.57 7.50 -22.95
CA LYS A 36 -27.75 8.12 -23.57
C LYS A 36 -27.41 9.44 -24.24
N VAL A 37 -26.69 10.32 -23.52
CA VAL A 37 -26.24 11.61 -24.04
C VAL A 37 -25.29 11.43 -25.23
N ILE A 38 -24.36 10.47 -25.14
CA ILE A 38 -23.45 10.11 -26.24
C ILE A 38 -24.24 9.61 -27.45
N TYR A 39 -25.25 8.78 -27.23
CA TYR A 39 -26.09 8.26 -28.31
C TYR A 39 -26.81 9.40 -29.02
N GLU A 40 -27.42 10.33 -28.27
CA GLU A 40 -28.07 11.54 -28.81
C GLU A 40 -27.08 12.41 -29.61
N HIS A 41 -25.86 12.62 -29.10
CA HIS A 41 -24.80 13.34 -29.81
C HIS A 41 -24.45 12.66 -31.15
N ASN A 42 -24.35 11.33 -31.14
CA ASN A 42 -23.91 10.55 -32.28
C ASN A 42 -25.03 10.27 -33.29
N LEU A 43 -26.30 10.58 -33.02
CA LEU A 43 -27.46 10.25 -33.89
C LEU A 43 -27.25 10.64 -35.36
N ASN A 44 -26.79 11.87 -35.62
CA ASN A 44 -26.54 12.34 -36.99
C ASN A 44 -25.45 11.52 -37.70
N LEU A 45 -24.44 11.05 -36.96
CA LEU A 45 -23.37 10.21 -37.48
C LEU A 45 -23.83 8.76 -37.66
N PHE A 46 -24.70 8.25 -36.77
CA PHE A 46 -25.37 6.96 -36.94
C PHE A 46 -26.18 6.93 -38.24
N GLU A 47 -26.94 7.98 -38.54
CA GLU A 47 -27.71 8.07 -39.79
C GLU A 47 -26.78 8.13 -41.02
N LYS A 48 -25.70 8.93 -40.94
CA LYS A 48 -24.71 9.04 -42.01
C LYS A 48 -24.02 7.71 -42.32
N PHE A 49 -23.70 6.93 -41.31
CA PHE A 49 -22.97 5.66 -41.43
C PHE A 49 -23.85 4.44 -41.12
N LYS A 50 -25.15 4.52 -41.41
CA LYS A 50 -26.14 3.50 -41.03
C LYS A 50 -25.75 2.09 -41.50
N GLU A 51 -25.25 1.98 -42.72
CA GLU A 51 -24.84 0.69 -43.31
C GLU A 51 -23.74 0.00 -42.50
N GLU A 52 -22.80 0.76 -41.94
CA GLU A 52 -21.69 0.24 -41.12
C GLU A 52 -22.16 -0.36 -39.78
N PHE A 53 -23.31 0.09 -39.27
CA PHE A 53 -23.90 -0.43 -38.05
C PHE A 53 -24.79 -1.67 -38.25
N THR A 54 -24.99 -2.12 -39.49
CA THR A 54 -25.79 -3.34 -39.80
C THR A 54 -25.00 -4.64 -39.63
N TYR A 55 -23.69 -4.55 -39.43
CA TYR A 55 -22.83 -5.71 -39.26
C TYR A 55 -21.64 -5.43 -38.34
N TYR A 56 -21.26 -6.46 -37.61
CA TYR A 56 -20.06 -6.47 -36.76
C TYR A 56 -19.02 -7.39 -37.38
N THR A 57 -17.76 -6.96 -37.37
CA THR A 57 -16.64 -7.73 -37.87
C THR A 57 -15.63 -7.99 -36.79
N TYR A 58 -15.15 -9.22 -36.68
CA TYR A 58 -14.07 -9.58 -35.78
C TYR A 58 -13.13 -10.58 -36.44
N GLU A 59 -11.89 -10.60 -35.98
CA GLU A 59 -10.87 -11.52 -36.46
C GLU A 59 -10.81 -12.76 -35.57
N GLU A 60 -10.77 -13.94 -36.19
CA GLU A 60 -10.56 -15.21 -35.51
C GLU A 60 -9.37 -15.95 -36.13
N GLY A 61 -8.59 -16.65 -35.30
CA GLY A 61 -7.42 -17.41 -35.72
C GLY A 61 -6.10 -16.75 -35.37
N SER A 62 -5.01 -17.19 -36.00
CA SER A 62 -3.66 -16.67 -35.73
C SER A 62 -2.78 -16.77 -36.97
N GLY A 63 -1.99 -15.72 -37.23
CA GLY A 63 -1.08 -15.64 -38.38
C GLY A 63 -1.80 -15.86 -39.72
N ALA A 64 -1.28 -16.78 -40.53
CA ALA A 64 -1.84 -17.10 -41.84
C ALA A 64 -3.27 -17.70 -41.81
N ALA A 65 -3.74 -18.13 -40.63
CA ALA A 65 -5.09 -18.66 -40.45
C ALA A 65 -6.10 -17.62 -39.98
N ILE A 66 -5.71 -16.34 -39.84
CA ILE A 66 -6.63 -15.25 -39.47
C ILE A 66 -7.73 -15.15 -40.53
N LYS A 67 -8.98 -15.14 -40.07
CA LYS A 67 -10.18 -14.95 -40.88
C LYS A 67 -11.01 -13.83 -40.27
N THR A 68 -11.47 -12.91 -41.11
CA THR A 68 -12.46 -11.91 -40.71
C THR A 68 -13.84 -12.53 -40.81
N ILE A 69 -14.55 -12.56 -39.69
CA ILE A 69 -15.92 -13.05 -39.60
C ILE A 69 -16.86 -11.85 -39.58
N ILE A 70 -17.93 -11.93 -40.36
CA ILE A 70 -18.97 -10.91 -40.46
C ILE A 70 -20.23 -11.46 -39.80
N GLU A 71 -20.73 -10.77 -38.78
CA GLU A 71 -21.98 -11.06 -38.09
C GLU A 71 -22.98 -9.95 -38.43
N SER A 72 -24.12 -10.30 -39.03
CA SER A 72 -25.20 -9.32 -39.26
C SER A 72 -25.85 -8.96 -37.93
N LEU A 73 -25.99 -7.65 -37.68
CA LEU A 73 -26.70 -7.10 -36.53
C LEU A 73 -28.14 -6.78 -36.96
N SER A 74 -29.08 -6.95 -36.04
CA SER A 74 -30.46 -6.56 -36.25
C SER A 74 -30.61 -5.03 -36.24
N ASP A 75 -31.63 -4.51 -36.90
CA ASP A 75 -31.89 -3.06 -36.98
C ASP A 75 -32.14 -2.42 -35.60
N ASP A 76 -32.65 -3.21 -34.65
CA ASP A 76 -32.95 -2.82 -33.27
C ASP A 76 -31.78 -3.05 -32.30
N TYR A 77 -30.60 -3.47 -32.79
CA TYR A 77 -29.50 -3.91 -31.93
C TYR A 77 -29.04 -2.85 -30.90
N PHE A 78 -29.11 -1.56 -31.27
CA PHE A 78 -28.73 -0.43 -30.41
C PHE A 78 -29.92 0.25 -29.70
N ASP A 79 -31.15 -0.27 -29.83
CA ASP A 79 -32.34 0.35 -29.23
C ASP A 79 -32.33 0.32 -27.70
N PHE A 80 -31.52 -0.56 -27.10
CA PHE A 80 -31.29 -0.62 -25.65
C PHE A 80 -30.78 0.71 -25.05
N LEU A 81 -30.30 1.66 -25.85
CA LEU A 81 -29.87 2.97 -25.38
C LEU A 81 -31.06 3.93 -25.13
N LYS A 82 -32.22 3.64 -25.72
CA LYS A 82 -33.42 4.49 -25.62
C LYS A 82 -34.21 4.23 -24.34
N GLU A 83 -34.05 3.06 -23.71
CA GLU A 83 -34.84 2.64 -22.55
C GLU A 83 -34.26 3.15 -21.22
N ASP A 84 -35.15 3.52 -20.29
CA ASP A 84 -34.82 3.70 -18.87
C ASP A 84 -35.02 2.37 -18.13
N TYR A 85 -33.92 1.85 -17.55
CA TYR A 85 -33.95 0.57 -16.82
C TYR A 85 -34.26 0.79 -15.35
N ASP A 86 -35.54 0.73 -15.00
CA ASP A 86 -35.99 0.83 -13.60
C ASP A 86 -35.69 -0.46 -12.80
N ASP A 87 -35.67 -1.62 -13.45
CA ASP A 87 -35.49 -2.93 -12.81
C ASP A 87 -34.11 -3.56 -13.08
N LEU A 88 -33.94 -4.23 -14.23
CA LEU A 88 -32.73 -4.96 -14.62
C LEU A 88 -32.20 -4.41 -15.94
N ARG A 89 -30.92 -4.06 -15.94
CA ARG A 89 -30.20 -3.68 -17.16
C ARG A 89 -29.99 -4.90 -18.05
N PRO A 90 -29.95 -4.76 -19.38
CA PRO A 90 -29.64 -5.85 -20.30
C PRO A 90 -28.32 -6.51 -19.94
N ASP A 91 -28.30 -7.84 -20.00
CA ASP A 91 -27.12 -8.66 -19.71
C ASP A 91 -25.96 -8.31 -20.65
N ASP A 92 -26.27 -8.07 -21.92
CA ASP A 92 -25.33 -7.84 -23.01
C ASP A 92 -24.90 -6.37 -23.17
N TYR A 93 -25.26 -5.49 -22.24
CA TYR A 93 -24.96 -4.05 -22.34
C TYR A 93 -23.48 -3.79 -22.61
N PHE A 94 -22.58 -4.43 -21.84
CA PHE A 94 -21.13 -4.29 -22.03
C PHE A 94 -20.72 -4.67 -23.46
N LYS A 95 -21.12 -5.87 -23.90
CA LYS A 95 -20.82 -6.40 -25.23
C LYS A 95 -21.31 -5.45 -26.33
N LYS A 96 -22.52 -4.93 -26.22
CA LYS A 96 -23.10 -3.97 -27.17
C LYS A 96 -22.33 -2.66 -27.22
N THR A 97 -21.94 -2.11 -26.06
CA THR A 97 -21.12 -0.89 -26.02
C THR A 97 -19.72 -1.08 -26.57
N THR A 98 -19.09 -2.24 -26.34
CA THR A 98 -17.77 -2.55 -26.89
C THR A 98 -17.84 -2.68 -28.41
N ARG A 99 -18.79 -3.45 -28.92
CA ARG A 99 -19.01 -3.60 -30.38
C ARG A 99 -19.29 -2.26 -31.06
N TYR A 100 -20.05 -1.38 -30.42
CA TYR A 100 -20.25 -0.03 -30.93
C TYR A 100 -18.92 0.72 -31.10
N ASN A 101 -18.09 0.72 -30.06
CA ASN A 101 -16.80 1.41 -30.08
C ASN A 101 -15.87 0.85 -31.15
N GLU A 102 -15.84 -0.47 -31.33
CA GLU A 102 -15.05 -1.15 -32.37
C GLU A 102 -15.57 -0.82 -33.78
N ILE A 103 -16.89 -0.73 -33.99
CA ILE A 103 -17.47 -0.27 -35.27
C ILE A 103 -17.07 1.18 -35.54
N VAL A 104 -17.11 2.05 -34.53
CA VAL A 104 -16.67 3.45 -34.66
C VAL A 104 -15.19 3.53 -35.02
N GLU A 105 -14.33 2.72 -34.41
CA GLU A 105 -12.91 2.63 -34.77
C GLU A 105 -12.75 2.22 -36.25
N ARG A 106 -13.46 1.17 -36.68
CA ARG A 106 -13.46 0.73 -38.08
C ARG A 106 -13.90 1.84 -39.05
N ILE A 107 -14.96 2.58 -38.72
CA ILE A 107 -15.42 3.73 -39.52
C ILE A 107 -14.34 4.80 -39.60
N ASN A 108 -13.67 5.11 -38.49
CA ASN A 108 -12.59 6.09 -38.46
C ASN A 108 -11.40 5.64 -39.32
N ASP A 109 -11.08 4.35 -39.33
CA ASP A 109 -10.01 3.79 -40.17
C ASP A 109 -10.36 3.85 -41.67
N MET A 110 -11.62 3.61 -42.02
CA MET A 110 -12.08 3.59 -43.43
C MET A 110 -12.34 5.00 -44.00
N HIS A 111 -12.93 5.90 -43.20
CA HIS A 111 -13.44 7.20 -43.65
C HIS A 111 -12.69 8.39 -43.05
N GLY A 112 -11.62 8.14 -42.30
CA GLY A 112 -10.89 9.15 -41.52
C GLY A 112 -11.61 9.51 -40.23
N GLN A 113 -10.92 10.22 -39.34
CA GLN A 113 -11.41 10.54 -38.00
C GLN A 113 -12.76 11.29 -38.04
N GLN A 114 -13.81 10.62 -37.57
CA GLN A 114 -15.11 11.22 -37.33
C GLN A 114 -15.22 11.69 -35.89
N LYS A 115 -16.19 12.57 -35.62
CA LYS A 115 -16.43 13.12 -34.27
C LYS A 115 -17.36 12.23 -33.43
N PHE A 116 -17.22 10.91 -33.54
CA PHE A 116 -17.97 10.00 -32.68
C PHE A 116 -17.44 10.10 -31.25
N GLU A 117 -18.37 10.13 -30.29
CA GLU A 117 -18.05 9.89 -28.88
C GLU A 117 -18.20 8.41 -28.55
N PHE A 118 -17.27 7.85 -27.78
CA PHE A 118 -17.27 6.42 -27.42
C PHE A 118 -18.17 6.13 -26.22
N PHE A 119 -18.92 5.04 -26.29
CA PHE A 119 -19.70 4.57 -25.15
C PHE A 119 -18.80 4.10 -24.01
N GLN A 120 -19.27 4.37 -22.80
CA GLN A 120 -18.64 3.98 -21.56
C GLN A 120 -19.07 2.56 -21.19
N PRO A 121 -18.14 1.74 -20.67
CA PRO A 121 -18.45 0.35 -20.32
C PRO A 121 -19.38 0.28 -19.12
N VAL A 122 -20.30 -0.66 -19.15
CA VAL A 122 -21.25 -0.92 -18.06
C VAL A 122 -21.24 -2.41 -17.78
N ARG A 123 -20.84 -2.80 -16.57
CA ARG A 123 -20.49 -4.19 -16.24
C ARG A 123 -21.51 -4.81 -15.31
N THR A 124 -21.80 -6.10 -15.50
CA THR A 124 -22.73 -6.85 -14.67
C THR A 124 -22.00 -7.52 -13.50
N ILE A 125 -22.57 -7.46 -12.29
CA ILE A 125 -21.98 -8.06 -11.09
C ILE A 125 -22.77 -9.32 -10.71
N TYR A 126 -22.07 -10.44 -10.54
CA TYR A 126 -22.61 -11.73 -10.09
C TYR A 126 -22.02 -12.10 -8.73
N THR A 127 -22.86 -12.49 -7.76
CA THR A 127 -22.35 -12.78 -6.40
C THR A 127 -23.22 -13.71 -5.57
N ASN A 128 -22.57 -14.43 -4.64
CA ASN A 128 -23.22 -15.24 -3.60
C ASN A 128 -23.21 -14.54 -2.22
N ILE A 129 -22.80 -13.27 -2.12
CA ILE A 129 -22.86 -12.51 -0.86
C ILE A 129 -24.32 -12.44 -0.39
N LYS A 130 -24.57 -12.95 0.83
CA LYS A 130 -25.92 -13.07 1.37
C LYS A 130 -26.59 -11.71 1.57
N ALA A 131 -27.81 -11.59 1.04
CA ALA A 131 -28.67 -10.41 1.16
C ALA A 131 -27.96 -9.10 0.76
N LEU A 132 -27.17 -9.14 -0.32
CA LEU A 132 -26.59 -7.96 -0.93
C LEU A 132 -27.72 -7.08 -1.51
N LYS A 133 -27.67 -5.78 -1.23
CA LYS A 133 -28.67 -4.77 -1.61
C LYS A 133 -28.12 -3.74 -2.59
N ILE A 134 -27.05 -4.08 -3.30
CA ILE A 134 -26.55 -3.24 -4.41
C ILE A 134 -27.50 -3.47 -5.60
N PRO A 135 -28.09 -2.41 -6.18
CA PRO A 135 -29.00 -2.53 -7.32
C PRO A 135 -28.36 -3.26 -8.51
N TYR A 136 -29.20 -3.90 -9.34
CA TYR A 136 -28.79 -4.58 -10.59
C TYR A 136 -27.76 -5.72 -10.44
N THR A 137 -27.39 -6.08 -9.20
CA THR A 137 -26.54 -7.26 -8.94
C THR A 137 -27.33 -8.54 -9.14
N ARG A 138 -26.68 -9.55 -9.72
CA ARG A 138 -27.29 -10.85 -10.02
C ARG A 138 -26.76 -11.92 -9.06
N ALA A 139 -27.58 -12.95 -8.85
CA ALA A 139 -27.15 -14.13 -8.11
C ALA A 139 -26.03 -14.85 -8.87
N LEU A 140 -25.04 -15.38 -8.14
CA LEU A 140 -23.95 -16.14 -8.73
C LEU A 140 -24.49 -17.34 -9.53
N ILE A 141 -24.08 -17.44 -10.79
CA ILE A 141 -24.35 -18.59 -11.66
C ILE A 141 -23.30 -19.69 -11.44
N HIS A 142 -23.66 -20.94 -11.75
CA HIS A 142 -22.75 -22.07 -11.58
C HIS A 142 -21.52 -21.98 -12.50
N ASP A 143 -21.76 -21.79 -13.80
CA ASP A 143 -20.71 -21.65 -14.80
C ASP A 143 -20.58 -20.19 -15.23
N TRP A 144 -19.46 -19.56 -14.89
CA TRP A 144 -19.22 -18.16 -15.23
C TRP A 144 -19.05 -17.93 -16.74
N ARG A 145 -18.76 -18.99 -17.52
CA ARG A 145 -18.59 -18.90 -18.97
C ARG A 145 -19.90 -18.60 -19.68
N ASP A 146 -21.04 -18.86 -19.05
CA ASP A 146 -22.36 -18.54 -19.61
C ASP A 146 -22.76 -17.08 -19.39
N ALA A 147 -22.01 -16.32 -18.57
CA ALA A 147 -22.29 -14.90 -18.34
C ALA A 147 -21.97 -14.04 -19.57
N PRO A 148 -22.62 -12.87 -19.69
CA PRO A 148 -22.29 -11.88 -20.72
C PRO A 148 -20.91 -11.26 -20.49
N ASP A 149 -20.23 -10.90 -21.58
CA ASP A 149 -18.87 -10.32 -21.56
C ASP A 149 -18.77 -9.11 -20.62
N GLY A 150 -17.58 -8.92 -20.04
CA GLY A 150 -17.32 -7.83 -19.11
C GLY A 150 -17.89 -8.06 -17.70
N SER A 151 -18.50 -9.21 -17.42
CA SER A 151 -19.05 -9.51 -16.09
C SER A 151 -17.98 -9.56 -14.98
N VAL A 152 -18.39 -9.19 -13.77
CA VAL A 152 -17.58 -9.21 -12.55
C VAL A 152 -18.19 -10.20 -11.56
N PHE A 153 -17.40 -11.17 -11.13
CA PHE A 153 -17.83 -12.22 -10.21
C PHE A 153 -17.27 -11.98 -8.82
N VAL A 154 -18.11 -12.10 -7.79
CA VAL A 154 -17.72 -12.00 -6.39
C VAL A 154 -18.12 -13.27 -5.66
N LEU A 155 -17.12 -14.08 -5.35
CA LEU A 155 -17.26 -15.39 -4.72
C LEU A 155 -16.86 -15.29 -3.25
N ASP A 156 -17.85 -15.14 -2.37
CA ASP A 156 -17.67 -15.14 -0.93
C ASP A 156 -17.51 -16.57 -0.38
N GLU A 157 -16.54 -16.75 0.51
CA GLU A 157 -16.11 -18.03 1.05
C GLU A 157 -15.94 -19.09 -0.06
N VAL A 158 -15.09 -18.79 -1.05
CA VAL A 158 -14.89 -19.59 -2.28
C VAL A 158 -14.72 -21.11 -2.05
N GLN A 159 -14.17 -21.51 -0.91
CA GLN A 159 -14.03 -22.93 -0.54
C GLN A 159 -15.35 -23.67 -0.32
N LEU A 160 -16.49 -22.97 -0.31
CA LEU A 160 -17.84 -23.53 -0.20
C LEU A 160 -18.55 -23.63 -1.56
N ILE A 161 -17.89 -23.25 -2.66
CA ILE A 161 -18.48 -23.15 -3.99
C ILE A 161 -17.86 -24.22 -4.88
N GLU A 162 -18.68 -25.11 -5.44
CA GLU A 162 -18.22 -26.03 -6.48
C GLU A 162 -17.98 -25.28 -7.80
N PRO A 163 -16.97 -25.66 -8.60
CA PRO A 163 -15.99 -26.72 -8.37
C PRO A 163 -14.77 -26.29 -7.52
N TYR A 164 -14.72 -25.04 -7.05
CA TYR A 164 -13.56 -24.43 -6.39
C TYR A 164 -13.22 -25.00 -4.99
N SER A 165 -14.20 -25.59 -4.31
CA SER A 165 -14.07 -26.29 -3.03
C SER A 165 -13.12 -27.49 -3.11
N ASN A 166 -13.15 -28.24 -4.21
CA ASN A 166 -12.32 -29.42 -4.42
C ASN A 166 -10.95 -29.05 -5.01
N LYS A 167 -9.92 -29.03 -4.17
CA LYS A 167 -8.53 -28.67 -4.55
C LYS A 167 -7.86 -29.57 -5.59
N LYS A 168 -8.43 -30.73 -5.88
CA LYS A 168 -7.95 -31.67 -6.90
C LYS A 168 -8.84 -31.68 -8.15
N SER A 169 -9.77 -30.73 -8.24
CA SER A 169 -10.67 -30.66 -9.37
C SER A 169 -9.91 -30.26 -10.64
N GLU A 170 -10.13 -31.01 -11.71
CA GLU A 170 -9.65 -30.68 -13.05
C GLU A 170 -10.79 -30.12 -13.91
N ASP A 171 -11.83 -29.57 -13.26
CA ASP A 171 -12.97 -29.00 -13.95
C ASP A 171 -12.53 -27.85 -14.88
N LYS A 172 -13.04 -27.87 -16.11
CA LYS A 172 -12.78 -26.85 -17.12
C LYS A 172 -13.19 -25.45 -16.65
N ILE A 173 -14.21 -25.33 -15.80
CA ILE A 173 -14.61 -24.04 -15.20
C ILE A 173 -13.42 -23.37 -14.48
N ILE A 174 -12.54 -24.17 -13.85
CA ILE A 174 -11.33 -23.67 -13.18
C ILE A 174 -10.22 -23.40 -14.18
N LEU A 175 -9.97 -24.33 -15.12
CA LEU A 175 -8.88 -24.21 -16.08
C LEU A 175 -9.07 -23.03 -17.04
N ASP A 176 -10.31 -22.77 -17.46
CA ASP A 176 -10.65 -21.67 -18.37
C ASP A 176 -10.51 -20.29 -17.71
N LEU A 177 -10.27 -20.21 -16.38
CA LEU A 177 -9.90 -18.95 -15.74
C LEU A 177 -8.57 -18.39 -16.28
N THR A 178 -7.75 -19.21 -16.95
CA THR A 178 -6.55 -18.74 -17.67
C THR A 178 -6.90 -17.73 -18.76
N VAL A 179 -8.03 -17.91 -19.45
CA VAL A 179 -8.48 -17.09 -20.59
C VAL A 179 -9.61 -16.11 -20.24
N HIS A 180 -9.95 -15.96 -18.96
CA HIS A 180 -11.04 -15.08 -18.50
C HIS A 180 -10.96 -13.63 -19.01
N ARG A 181 -9.75 -13.13 -19.30
CA ARG A 181 -9.53 -11.76 -19.80
C ARG A 181 -9.99 -11.56 -21.24
N HIS A 182 -10.08 -12.60 -22.06
CA HIS A 182 -10.50 -12.48 -23.47
C HIS A 182 -11.93 -11.94 -23.58
N ARG A 183 -12.78 -12.27 -22.61
CA ARG A 183 -14.16 -11.78 -22.51
C ARG A 183 -14.34 -10.68 -21.46
N GLY A 184 -13.23 -10.08 -21.00
CA GLY A 184 -13.27 -8.96 -20.04
C GLY A 184 -13.78 -9.33 -18.63
N PHE A 185 -13.70 -10.59 -18.22
CA PHE A 185 -14.17 -10.99 -16.89
C PHE A 185 -13.22 -10.54 -15.78
N ASP A 186 -13.78 -10.16 -14.63
CA ASP A 186 -13.03 -9.97 -13.38
C ASP A 186 -13.61 -10.82 -12.26
N PHE A 187 -12.75 -11.25 -11.33
CA PHE A 187 -13.16 -12.08 -10.20
C PHE A 187 -12.62 -11.52 -8.89
N TYR A 188 -13.44 -11.59 -7.85
CA TYR A 188 -13.07 -11.35 -6.47
C TYR A 188 -13.35 -12.61 -5.66
N PHE A 189 -12.29 -13.39 -5.40
CA PHE A 189 -12.34 -14.55 -4.51
C PHE A 189 -12.13 -14.09 -3.07
N ILE A 190 -13.12 -14.28 -2.22
CA ILE A 190 -13.03 -13.96 -0.79
C ILE A 190 -12.87 -15.26 -0.02
N THR A 191 -11.87 -15.30 0.86
CA THR A 191 -11.66 -16.45 1.75
C THR A 191 -10.94 -16.00 3.02
N GLN A 192 -10.90 -16.85 4.04
CA GLN A 192 -10.18 -16.53 5.28
C GLN A 192 -8.67 -16.58 5.10
N ALA A 193 -8.18 -17.51 4.28
CA ALA A 193 -6.76 -17.72 4.04
C ALA A 193 -6.50 -18.28 2.62
N PRO A 194 -5.35 -17.92 2.00
CA PRO A 194 -5.00 -18.38 0.65
C PRO A 194 -4.96 -19.91 0.50
N ARG A 195 -4.63 -20.63 1.58
CA ARG A 195 -4.60 -22.10 1.60
C ARG A 195 -5.93 -22.78 1.26
N PHE A 196 -7.05 -22.06 1.32
CA PHE A 196 -8.37 -22.58 1.00
C PHE A 196 -8.69 -22.49 -0.49
N LEU A 197 -7.92 -21.72 -1.25
CA LEU A 197 -8.09 -21.56 -2.67
C LEU A 197 -7.60 -22.80 -3.42
N HIS A 198 -8.24 -23.08 -4.56
CA HIS A 198 -7.75 -24.06 -5.51
C HIS A 198 -6.34 -23.68 -6.02
N PRO A 199 -5.39 -24.62 -6.16
CA PRO A 199 -4.02 -24.32 -6.60
C PRO A 199 -3.95 -23.53 -7.92
N VAL A 200 -4.67 -23.99 -8.95
CA VAL A 200 -4.73 -23.30 -10.25
C VAL A 200 -5.23 -21.86 -10.10
N VAL A 201 -6.32 -21.64 -9.35
CA VAL A 201 -6.87 -20.30 -9.14
C VAL A 201 -5.87 -19.42 -8.39
N LYS A 202 -5.15 -19.99 -7.42
CA LYS A 202 -4.13 -19.30 -6.63
C LYS A 202 -2.98 -18.79 -7.50
N ASP A 203 -2.52 -19.59 -8.44
CA ASP A 203 -1.42 -19.21 -9.35
C ASP A 203 -1.84 -18.14 -10.36
N LEU A 204 -3.14 -18.09 -10.70
CA LEU A 204 -3.70 -17.08 -11.60
C LEU A 204 -4.04 -15.73 -10.92
N ILE A 205 -3.93 -15.64 -9.60
CA ILE A 205 -4.20 -14.39 -8.87
C ILE A 205 -3.20 -13.31 -9.29
N GLY A 206 -3.72 -12.24 -9.91
CA GLY A 206 -2.93 -11.06 -10.27
C GLY A 206 -2.93 -9.97 -9.20
N CYS A 207 -3.82 -10.04 -8.22
CA CYS A 207 -3.84 -9.09 -7.11
C CYS A 207 -4.42 -9.73 -5.84
N HIS A 208 -3.69 -9.64 -4.72
CA HIS A 208 -4.09 -10.18 -3.43
C HIS A 208 -4.16 -9.08 -2.38
N TYR A 209 -5.36 -8.86 -1.85
CA TYR A 209 -5.63 -7.98 -0.71
C TYR A 209 -5.72 -8.80 0.58
N HIS A 210 -4.74 -8.67 1.46
CA HIS A 210 -4.81 -9.23 2.80
C HIS A 210 -5.24 -8.17 3.81
N ILE A 211 -6.36 -8.42 4.50
CA ILE A 211 -6.96 -7.48 5.44
C ILE A 211 -6.74 -7.99 6.86
N THR A 212 -6.18 -7.13 7.69
CA THR A 212 -5.96 -7.38 9.11
C THR A 212 -6.65 -6.33 9.95
N ARG A 213 -7.04 -6.67 11.17
CA ARG A 213 -7.61 -5.71 12.12
C ARG A 213 -6.83 -5.73 13.44
N PRO A 214 -5.63 -5.11 13.47
CA PRO A 214 -4.80 -5.10 14.66
C PRO A 214 -5.59 -4.55 15.85
N PHE A 215 -5.56 -5.26 16.99
CA PHE A 215 -6.19 -4.81 18.24
C PHE A 215 -7.72 -4.56 18.17
N GLY A 216 -8.39 -4.98 17.09
CA GLY A 216 -9.82 -4.68 16.86
C GLY A 216 -10.07 -3.24 16.42
N TRP A 217 -9.04 -2.50 16.00
CA TRP A 217 -9.13 -1.10 15.60
C TRP A 217 -9.46 -0.95 14.10
N THR A 218 -8.92 0.05 13.42
CA THR A 218 -9.12 0.27 11.99
C THR A 218 -8.47 -0.87 11.18
N PRO A 219 -9.21 -1.54 10.28
CA PRO A 219 -8.65 -2.50 9.35
C PRO A 219 -7.49 -1.90 8.53
N LYS A 220 -6.46 -2.70 8.30
CA LYS A 220 -5.34 -2.40 7.40
C LYS A 220 -5.33 -3.41 6.27
N VAL A 221 -5.17 -2.91 5.06
CA VAL A 221 -5.10 -3.70 3.82
C VAL A 221 -3.66 -3.72 3.34
N TYR A 222 -3.17 -4.90 3.00
CA TYR A 222 -1.87 -5.15 2.39
C TYR A 222 -2.13 -5.72 0.99
N GLN A 223 -1.59 -5.07 -0.04
CA GLN A 223 -1.75 -5.49 -1.43
C GLN A 223 -0.48 -6.15 -1.96
N TYR A 224 -0.66 -7.19 -2.76
CA TYR A 224 0.39 -7.93 -3.46
C TYR A 224 -0.03 -8.19 -4.91
N GLY A 225 0.91 -8.22 -5.84
CA GLY A 225 0.68 -8.61 -7.25
C GLY A 225 0.53 -10.11 -7.49
N SER A 226 0.53 -10.92 -6.44
CA SER A 226 0.29 -12.37 -6.50
C SER A 226 -0.24 -12.90 -5.17
N ALA A 227 -0.83 -14.10 -5.18
CA ALA A 227 -1.26 -14.77 -3.95
C ALA A 227 -0.06 -15.04 -3.03
N ARG A 228 -0.19 -14.69 -1.74
CA ARG A 228 0.84 -14.92 -0.71
C ARG A 228 0.30 -15.93 0.28
N ASP A 229 0.97 -17.07 0.48
CA ASP A 229 0.52 -18.13 1.40
C ASP A 229 0.41 -17.69 2.85
N ASN A 230 1.43 -16.95 3.31
CA ASN A 230 1.54 -16.49 4.68
C ASN A 230 1.57 -14.95 4.74
N PRO A 231 0.47 -14.27 4.39
CA PRO A 231 0.45 -12.81 4.30
C PRO A 231 0.58 -12.13 5.67
N ASN A 232 0.44 -12.89 6.76
CA ASN A 232 0.67 -12.40 8.12
C ASN A 232 2.14 -12.34 8.53
N ALA A 233 3.04 -13.03 7.81
CA ALA A 233 4.47 -13.03 8.10
C ALA A 233 5.05 -11.62 7.97
N LEU A 234 6.02 -11.29 8.83
CA LEU A 234 6.59 -9.94 8.89
C LEU A 234 7.21 -9.52 7.55
N VAL A 235 7.98 -10.42 6.92
CA VAL A 235 8.59 -10.19 5.60
C VAL A 235 7.54 -9.83 4.55
N ASN A 236 6.43 -10.59 4.50
CA ASN A 236 5.34 -10.29 3.56
C ASN A 236 4.60 -8.99 3.90
N LYS A 237 4.51 -8.59 5.17
CA LYS A 237 3.89 -7.30 5.54
C LYS A 237 4.77 -6.10 5.21
N ILE A 238 6.08 -6.28 5.10
CA ILE A 238 7.04 -5.25 4.73
C ILE A 238 7.12 -5.16 3.20
N ASN A 239 7.21 -6.29 2.52
CA ASN A 239 7.36 -6.39 1.06
C ASN A 239 6.03 -6.31 0.29
N CYS A 240 4.96 -5.78 0.91
CA CYS A 240 3.72 -5.53 0.19
C CYS A 240 3.90 -4.34 -0.77
N GLU A 241 3.26 -4.39 -1.93
CA GLU A 241 3.31 -3.30 -2.91
C GLU A 241 2.64 -2.04 -2.39
N GLN A 242 1.50 -2.21 -1.71
CA GLN A 242 0.76 -1.11 -1.10
C GLN A 242 0.20 -1.52 0.25
N LYS A 243 0.12 -0.53 1.15
CA LYS A 243 -0.46 -0.67 2.47
C LYS A 243 -1.27 0.55 2.83
N PHE A 244 -2.55 0.36 3.15
CA PHE A 244 -3.43 1.45 3.50
C PHE A 244 -4.42 1.06 4.60
N SER A 245 -4.96 2.07 5.30
CA SER A 245 -6.01 1.87 6.28
C SER A 245 -7.36 1.88 5.57
N PHE A 246 -8.22 0.91 5.89
CA PHE A 246 -9.57 0.80 5.35
C PHE A 246 -10.58 0.98 6.47
N LYS A 247 -11.30 2.11 6.44
CA LYS A 247 -12.45 2.36 7.31
C LYS A 247 -13.71 2.27 6.46
N PRO A 248 -14.41 1.12 6.43
CA PRO A 248 -15.68 1.01 5.71
C PRO A 248 -16.67 2.03 6.28
N THR A 249 -17.40 2.72 5.41
CA THR A 249 -18.47 3.62 5.82
C THR A 249 -19.64 2.82 6.36
N ASP A 250 -20.41 3.39 7.29
CA ASP A 250 -21.51 2.67 7.95
C ASP A 250 -22.58 2.18 6.95
N ARG A 251 -22.79 2.94 5.88
CA ARG A 251 -23.67 2.57 4.76
C ARG A 251 -23.27 1.24 4.11
N ILE A 252 -21.99 0.90 4.03
CA ILE A 252 -21.57 -0.38 3.43
C ILE A 252 -22.14 -1.56 4.21
N PHE A 253 -22.26 -1.46 5.53
CA PHE A 253 -22.83 -2.52 6.35
C PHE A 253 -24.36 -2.63 6.24
N THR A 254 -25.04 -1.60 5.69
CA THR A 254 -26.49 -1.69 5.40
C THR A 254 -26.76 -2.39 4.08
N LEU A 255 -25.76 -2.45 3.18
CA LEU A 255 -25.85 -3.05 1.85
C LEU A 255 -25.73 -4.58 1.86
N TYR A 256 -25.36 -5.23 2.97
CA TYR A 256 -25.29 -6.70 3.03
C TYR A 256 -25.48 -7.22 4.46
N LYS A 257 -25.82 -8.50 4.61
CA LYS A 257 -25.92 -9.14 5.92
C LYS A 257 -24.62 -9.88 6.27
N SER A 258 -23.85 -9.32 7.19
CA SER A 258 -22.66 -10.02 7.74
C SER A 258 -23.09 -11.20 8.61
N THR A 259 -22.49 -12.37 8.40
CA THR A 259 -22.79 -13.63 9.12
C THR A 259 -22.10 -13.73 10.48
N THR A 260 -21.14 -12.85 10.79
CA THR A 260 -20.45 -12.88 12.09
C THR A 260 -21.14 -11.92 13.05
N ILE A 261 -21.83 -12.48 14.06
CA ILE A 261 -22.12 -11.78 15.32
C ILE A 261 -20.83 -11.06 15.74
N ASN A 262 -20.90 -9.75 15.99
CA ASN A 262 -19.76 -8.89 16.35
C ASN A 262 -19.13 -9.36 17.69
N THR A 263 -18.34 -10.43 17.67
CA THR A 263 -17.64 -10.99 18.85
C THR A 263 -16.26 -10.39 19.08
N HIS A 264 -15.81 -9.47 18.22
CA HIS A 264 -14.51 -8.81 18.38
C HIS A 264 -14.54 -7.72 19.44
N LYS A 265 -14.05 -8.04 20.64
CA LYS A 265 -13.75 -7.05 21.68
C LYS A 265 -12.45 -6.31 21.32
N LYS A 266 -12.48 -4.97 21.35
CA LYS A 266 -11.28 -4.13 21.19
C LYS A 266 -10.26 -4.52 22.27
N ARG A 267 -9.04 -4.89 21.86
CA ARG A 267 -7.96 -5.24 22.78
C ARG A 267 -7.03 -4.04 22.90
N ILE A 268 -6.97 -3.41 24.06
CA ILE A 268 -6.05 -2.28 24.28
C ILE A 268 -4.63 -2.85 24.40
N PRO A 269 -3.64 -2.37 23.61
CA PRO A 269 -2.26 -2.81 23.74
C PRO A 269 -1.70 -2.56 25.14
N LYS A 270 -0.94 -3.52 25.70
CA LYS A 270 -0.43 -3.44 27.08
C LYS A 270 0.39 -2.17 27.38
N PHE A 271 1.11 -1.64 26.39
CA PHE A 271 1.92 -0.42 26.55
C PHE A 271 1.08 0.82 26.90
N VAL A 272 -0.20 0.87 26.51
CA VAL A 272 -1.10 1.99 26.84
C VAL A 272 -1.32 2.09 28.35
N TYR A 273 -1.43 0.94 29.05
CA TYR A 273 -1.52 0.93 30.51
C TYR A 273 -0.22 1.38 31.17
N VAL A 274 0.93 1.05 30.59
CA VAL A 274 2.25 1.50 31.07
C VAL A 274 2.39 3.02 30.93
N ILE A 275 2.03 3.58 29.77
CA ILE A 275 2.03 5.03 29.54
C ILE A 275 1.03 5.73 30.45
N GLY A 276 -0.18 5.17 30.59
CA GLY A 276 -1.19 5.72 31.50
C GLY A 276 -0.73 5.75 32.95
N GLY A 277 -0.07 4.68 33.41
CA GLY A 277 0.56 4.62 34.72
C GLY A 277 1.67 5.65 34.89
N PHE A 278 2.54 5.80 33.88
CA PHE A 278 3.61 6.80 33.91
C PHE A 278 3.05 8.23 34.00
N ILE A 279 2.05 8.56 33.17
CA ILE A 279 1.37 9.88 33.21
C ILE A 279 0.70 10.10 34.56
N PHE A 280 0.05 9.08 35.11
CA PHE A 280 -0.56 9.19 36.44
C PHE A 280 0.50 9.46 37.52
N CYS A 281 1.61 8.73 37.52
CA CYS A 281 2.71 8.94 38.45
C CYS A 281 3.34 10.33 38.33
N THR A 282 3.55 10.86 37.11
CA THR A 282 4.12 12.20 36.91
C THR A 282 3.16 13.30 37.35
N VAL A 283 1.86 13.16 37.07
CA VAL A 283 0.83 14.11 37.53
C VAL A 283 0.69 14.06 39.04
N SER A 284 0.63 12.87 39.65
CA SER A 284 0.59 12.72 41.11
C SER A 284 1.84 13.28 41.79
N PHE A 285 3.02 13.08 41.20
CA PHE A 285 4.27 13.68 41.69
C PHE A 285 4.23 15.20 41.58
N PHE A 286 3.77 15.77 40.47
CA PHE A 286 3.62 17.22 40.32
C PHE A 286 2.65 17.83 41.34
N ILE A 287 1.48 17.20 41.54
CA ILE A 287 0.49 17.65 42.54
C ILE A 287 1.08 17.55 43.96
N TYR A 288 1.80 16.48 44.28
CA TYR A 288 2.46 16.31 45.57
C TYR A 288 3.52 17.40 45.83
N ASN A 289 4.33 17.75 44.83
CA ASN A 289 5.34 18.81 44.98
C ASN A 289 4.73 20.22 45.09
N ILE A 290 3.57 20.48 44.47
CA ILE A 290 2.84 21.75 44.63
C ILE A 290 2.13 21.84 45.99
N SER A 291 1.72 20.70 46.56
CA SER A 291 1.00 20.65 47.84
C SER A 291 1.92 20.62 49.08
N GLN A 292 3.24 20.49 48.90
CA GLN A 292 4.20 20.64 49.99
C GLN A 292 4.47 22.15 50.22
N PRO A 293 4.38 22.66 51.46
CA PRO A 293 4.80 24.02 51.74
C PRO A 293 6.32 24.11 51.49
N ASN A 294 6.71 24.92 50.49
CA ASN A 294 8.10 25.12 50.14
C ASN A 294 8.87 25.77 51.31
N ALA A 295 9.65 24.98 52.04
CA ALA A 295 10.61 25.42 53.06
C ALA A 295 11.75 26.32 52.51
N LEU A 296 11.69 26.71 51.23
CA LEU A 296 12.60 27.66 50.59
C LEU A 296 12.09 29.10 50.58
N VAL A 297 10.83 29.35 50.98
CA VAL A 297 10.30 30.72 51.17
C VAL A 297 10.51 31.22 52.61
N ASP A 298 10.67 30.29 53.57
CA ASP A 298 10.92 30.63 54.99
C ASP A 298 12.36 31.05 55.30
N ASN A 299 13.29 30.97 54.33
CA ASN A 299 14.70 31.34 54.53
C ASN A 299 15.12 32.63 53.80
N VAL A 300 14.21 33.33 53.12
CA VAL A 300 14.51 34.59 52.37
C VAL A 300 13.73 35.80 52.85
N THR A 301 12.75 35.65 53.74
CA THR A 301 12.07 36.80 54.36
C THR A 301 12.03 36.62 55.87
N GLY A 302 12.94 37.36 56.53
CA GLY A 302 12.98 37.48 57.97
C GLY A 302 11.63 37.94 58.54
N LYS A 303 11.40 37.53 59.78
CA LYS A 303 10.29 37.95 60.64
C LYS A 303 9.93 39.43 60.44
N GLU A 304 8.67 39.69 60.17
CA GLU A 304 7.88 40.65 60.95
C GLU A 304 6.39 40.28 60.91
N VAL A 305 5.78 40.35 62.09
CA VAL A 305 4.34 40.17 62.32
C VAL A 305 3.73 41.56 62.33
N ASP A 306 2.74 41.85 61.48
CA ASP A 306 1.42 42.31 61.94
C ASP A 306 0.39 42.63 60.83
N LYS A 307 -0.84 42.20 61.13
CA LYS A 307 -2.19 42.77 60.85
C LYS A 307 -2.77 43.06 59.44
N LYS A 308 -3.98 42.49 59.31
CA LYS A 308 -5.28 43.03 58.80
C LYS A 308 -5.55 43.11 57.28
N GLN A 309 -6.45 42.20 56.88
CA GLN A 309 -7.79 42.41 56.29
C GLN A 309 -7.99 43.38 55.10
N SER A 310 -8.88 42.90 54.20
CA SER A 310 -9.79 43.58 53.24
C SER A 310 -9.39 43.77 51.77
N THR A 311 -10.01 42.92 50.94
CA THR A 311 -10.92 43.19 49.81
C THR A 311 -10.45 43.91 48.52
N SER A 312 -10.77 43.21 47.42
CA SER A 312 -11.28 43.65 46.10
C SER A 312 -10.34 44.22 45.02
N SER A 313 -10.36 43.45 43.91
CA SER A 313 -10.56 43.80 42.49
C SER A 313 -9.39 44.30 41.61
N MET A 314 -9.23 43.55 40.49
CA MET A 314 -8.99 43.97 39.09
C MET A 314 -7.72 44.84 38.87
N ASP A 315 -6.71 44.47 38.10
CA ASP A 315 -6.71 44.08 36.69
C ASP A 315 -5.26 43.79 36.24
N GLU A 316 -5.14 42.97 35.19
CA GLU A 316 -4.13 42.92 34.13
C GLU A 316 -2.60 42.84 34.39
N ILE A 317 -2.03 41.75 33.82
CA ILE A 317 -0.84 41.68 32.92
C ILE A 317 0.47 42.25 33.53
N ALA A 318 1.54 41.50 33.78
CA ALA A 318 2.33 40.71 32.83
C ALA A 318 3.54 40.06 33.54
N GLN A 319 4.10 39.01 32.92
CA GLN A 319 5.50 38.54 33.04
C GLN A 319 5.91 37.91 34.39
N ALA A 320 6.67 36.82 34.48
CA ALA A 320 7.25 35.90 33.52
C ALA A 320 7.64 34.63 34.30
N ALA A 321 7.25 33.45 33.82
CA ALA A 321 7.81 32.18 34.27
C ALA A 321 8.90 31.77 33.27
N THR A 322 10.17 31.96 33.64
CA THR A 322 11.30 31.46 32.86
C THR A 322 11.56 30.01 33.24
N SER A 323 11.14 29.09 32.37
CA SER A 323 11.67 27.73 32.30
C SER A 323 12.72 27.68 31.18
N ASN A 324 13.76 26.88 31.38
CA ASN A 324 14.87 26.69 30.45
C ASN A 324 14.36 26.25 29.07
N VAL A 325 14.43 27.16 28.08
CA VAL A 325 14.07 26.91 26.68
C VAL A 325 15.34 26.65 25.88
N ASN A 326 15.35 25.57 25.10
CA ASN A 326 16.38 25.32 24.10
C ASN A 326 16.10 26.17 22.85
N LEU A 327 16.77 27.33 22.75
CA LEU A 327 16.53 28.33 21.69
C LEU A 327 16.72 27.78 20.27
N ASP A 328 17.57 26.77 20.07
CA ASP A 328 17.83 26.20 18.73
C ASP A 328 16.54 25.62 18.10
N GLN A 329 15.73 24.90 18.87
CA GLN A 329 14.49 24.31 18.34
C GLN A 329 13.31 25.28 18.32
N GLU A 330 13.29 26.28 19.21
CA GLU A 330 12.17 27.22 19.28
C GLU A 330 12.25 28.35 18.25
N CYS A 331 13.45 28.86 17.96
CA CYS A 331 13.66 29.93 16.98
C CYS A 331 13.56 29.45 15.53
N ARG A 332 13.49 28.13 15.30
CA ARG A 332 13.31 27.49 13.99
C ARG A 332 11.84 27.30 13.56
N LYS A 333 10.87 27.55 14.45
CA LYS A 333 9.44 27.52 14.12
C LYS A 333 9.03 28.89 13.57
N SER A 334 8.37 28.92 12.41
CA SER A 334 8.03 30.15 11.66
C SER A 334 7.28 31.21 12.47
N GLN A 335 6.59 30.81 13.54
CA GLN A 335 5.87 31.71 14.45
C GLN A 335 6.74 32.46 15.47
N ASN A 336 8.01 32.09 15.65
CA ASN A 336 8.87 32.63 16.71
C ASN A 336 10.01 33.53 16.20
N VAL A 337 10.10 33.75 14.88
CA VAL A 337 11.21 34.46 14.22
C VAL A 337 11.26 35.95 14.60
N GLU A 338 10.11 36.54 14.96
CA GLU A 338 10.00 37.97 15.31
C GLU A 338 10.26 38.28 16.80
N LYS A 339 10.47 37.25 17.63
CA LYS A 339 10.79 37.45 19.06
C LYS A 339 12.23 37.98 19.20
N LYS A 340 12.44 39.04 19.99
CA LYS A 340 13.77 39.67 20.21
C LYS A 340 14.90 38.68 20.52
N GLN A 341 14.62 37.66 21.33
CA GLN A 341 15.59 36.62 21.70
C GLN A 341 16.02 35.72 20.53
N CYS A 342 15.15 35.50 19.55
CA CYS A 342 15.46 34.74 18.34
C CYS A 342 16.18 35.61 17.30
N VAL A 343 15.85 36.90 17.21
CA VAL A 343 16.56 37.87 16.35
C VAL A 343 18.03 38.01 16.80
N GLU A 344 18.28 38.18 18.11
CA GLU A 344 19.64 38.23 18.66
C GLU A 344 20.42 36.91 18.46
N TRP A 345 19.72 35.78 18.45
CA TRP A 345 20.30 34.47 18.16
C TRP A 345 20.68 34.33 16.67
N PHE A 346 19.82 34.76 15.75
CA PHE A 346 20.12 34.80 14.31
C PHE A 346 21.24 35.79 13.97
N ASP A 347 21.28 36.96 14.61
CA ASP A 347 22.34 37.96 14.43
C ASP A 347 23.70 37.45 14.92
N ASN A 348 23.74 36.72 16.04
CA ASN A 348 24.95 36.05 16.51
C ASN A 348 25.42 34.94 15.57
N LEU A 349 24.48 34.17 15.00
CA LEU A 349 24.79 33.13 14.03
C LEU A 349 25.41 33.71 12.75
N SER A 350 24.85 34.83 12.29
CA SER A 350 25.26 35.55 11.07
C SER A 350 26.62 36.25 11.25
N LYS A 351 26.86 36.88 12.41
CA LYS A 351 28.17 37.49 12.75
C LYS A 351 29.29 36.46 12.88
N ASN A 352 28.98 35.25 13.34
CA ASN A 352 29.96 34.17 13.53
C ASN A 352 30.15 33.27 12.29
N LYS A 353 29.55 33.61 11.13
CA LYS A 353 29.57 32.80 9.89
C LYS A 353 29.18 31.33 10.13
N GLY A 354 28.29 31.07 11.09
CA GLY A 354 27.81 29.73 11.38
C GLY A 354 26.70 29.32 10.42
N SER A 355 26.92 28.29 9.61
CA SER A 355 25.84 27.67 8.83
C SER A 355 25.22 26.53 9.64
N ILE A 356 23.92 26.63 9.96
CA ILE A 356 23.17 25.50 10.52
C ILE A 356 22.53 24.76 9.35
N GLY A 357 23.26 23.78 8.85
CA GLY A 357 22.90 22.99 7.67
C GLY A 357 24.08 22.91 6.72
N GLN A 358 25.00 21.99 6.97
CA GLN A 358 25.91 21.53 5.93
C GLN A 358 25.45 20.14 5.52
N GLU A 359 24.86 20.04 4.32
CA GLU A 359 25.10 18.84 3.52
C GLU A 359 26.60 18.78 3.27
N MET A 360 27.23 17.70 3.73
CA MET A 360 28.64 17.44 3.47
C MET A 360 28.79 16.99 2.01
N THR A 361 29.03 17.95 1.10
CA THR A 361 29.59 17.61 -0.21
C THR A 361 31.05 17.24 0.01
N VAL A 362 31.37 15.95 -0.04
CA VAL A 362 32.76 15.49 -0.01
C VAL A 362 33.39 15.85 -1.36
N LEU A 363 34.31 16.81 -1.36
CA LEU A 363 35.14 17.10 -2.53
C LEU A 363 36.22 16.02 -2.61
N TYR A 364 36.02 15.04 -3.49
CA TYR A 364 37.01 14.01 -3.81
C TYR A 364 37.76 14.43 -5.08
N ASP A 365 39.08 14.62 -5.00
CA ASP A 365 39.95 14.76 -6.18
C ASP A 365 40.43 13.36 -6.60
N PRO A 366 39.99 12.81 -7.74
CA PRO A 366 40.32 11.46 -8.17
C PRO A 366 41.81 11.21 -8.45
N ASN A 367 42.62 12.27 -8.58
CA ASN A 367 44.03 12.13 -8.93
C ASN A 367 44.97 12.03 -7.71
N LYS A 368 44.46 12.20 -6.48
CA LYS A 368 45.25 12.08 -5.24
C LYS A 368 44.46 11.39 -4.10
N PRO A 369 44.21 10.07 -4.20
CA PRO A 369 43.31 9.35 -3.30
C PRO A 369 43.85 9.06 -1.88
N PHE A 370 45.06 9.52 -1.51
CA PHE A 370 45.72 9.15 -0.26
C PHE A 370 46.28 10.33 0.56
N ASP A 371 46.00 11.58 0.20
CA ASP A 371 46.33 12.73 1.05
C ASP A 371 45.31 12.84 2.19
N THR A 372 45.67 12.36 3.38
CA THR A 372 44.76 12.21 4.53
C THR A 372 44.78 13.38 5.52
N ASP A 373 45.58 14.42 5.31
CA ASP A 373 45.85 15.41 6.35
C ASP A 373 44.68 16.37 6.68
N GLU A 374 43.68 16.52 5.79
CA GLU A 374 42.47 17.32 6.08
C GLU A 374 41.22 16.49 6.44
N LEU A 375 41.23 15.16 6.24
CA LEU A 375 40.09 14.29 6.57
C LEU A 375 39.92 14.08 8.09
N HIS A 376 40.97 14.29 8.87
CA HIS A 376 40.96 13.97 10.31
C HIS A 376 40.35 15.05 11.21
N LYS A 377 40.07 16.27 10.73
CA LYS A 377 39.55 17.35 11.58
C LYS A 377 38.02 17.44 11.67
N THR A 378 37.27 16.75 10.81
CA THR A 378 35.82 16.99 10.65
C THR A 378 34.94 15.74 10.83
N VAL A 379 35.47 14.62 11.34
CA VAL A 379 34.66 13.40 11.54
C VAL A 379 34.65 12.98 13.01
N SER A 380 33.53 13.23 13.69
CA SER A 380 33.19 12.55 14.94
C SER A 380 32.39 11.27 14.62
N TYR A 381 32.97 10.10 14.90
CA TYR A 381 32.28 8.83 14.70
C TYR A 381 31.41 8.49 15.93
N GLN A 382 30.14 8.19 15.71
CA GLN A 382 29.35 7.44 16.69
C GLN A 382 29.53 5.93 16.45
N THR A 383 30.18 5.25 17.38
CA THR A 383 30.58 3.84 17.31
C THR A 383 29.40 2.89 17.57
N ASN A 384 28.68 2.48 16.53
CA ASN A 384 27.56 1.53 16.68
C ASN A 384 27.95 0.04 16.62
N THR A 385 29.21 -0.34 16.39
CA THR A 385 29.66 -1.75 16.44
C THR A 385 31.12 -1.89 16.87
N LYS A 386 31.42 -2.91 17.68
CA LYS A 386 32.79 -3.29 18.09
C LYS A 386 33.48 -4.00 16.91
N PRO A 387 34.75 -3.68 16.57
CA PRO A 387 35.43 -4.33 15.44
C PRO A 387 35.63 -5.83 15.70
N TYR A 388 35.20 -6.67 14.76
CA TYR A 388 35.40 -8.12 14.78
C TYR A 388 36.58 -8.51 13.89
N LEU A 389 37.32 -9.55 14.29
CA LEU A 389 38.39 -10.15 13.51
C LEU A 389 37.82 -10.84 12.27
N SER A 390 38.33 -10.47 11.10
CA SER A 390 37.98 -11.04 9.79
C SER A 390 38.94 -12.16 9.37
N GLY A 391 40.23 -12.04 9.71
CA GLY A 391 41.24 -13.05 9.45
C GLY A 391 42.65 -12.61 9.84
N CYS A 392 43.62 -13.53 9.75
CA CYS A 392 45.05 -13.24 9.95
C CYS A 392 45.84 -13.46 8.66
N MET A 393 46.85 -12.63 8.43
CA MET A 393 47.79 -12.75 7.31
C MET A 393 49.22 -12.46 7.76
N THR A 394 50.20 -12.95 7.00
CA THR A 394 51.63 -12.69 7.26
C THR A 394 52.04 -11.35 6.66
N ASP A 395 52.61 -10.47 7.49
CA ASP A 395 53.20 -9.19 7.02
C ASP A 395 54.54 -9.45 6.31
N LYS A 396 55.07 -8.43 5.62
CA LYS A 396 56.32 -8.49 4.84
C LYS A 396 57.54 -8.96 5.64
N ASN A 397 57.48 -8.87 6.97
CA ASN A 397 58.53 -9.28 7.90
C ASN A 397 58.31 -10.70 8.49
N GLY A 398 57.33 -11.47 8.00
CA GLY A 398 57.08 -12.85 8.44
C GLY A 398 56.20 -13.02 9.69
N ASN A 399 55.69 -11.92 10.27
CA ASN A 399 54.84 -11.95 11.46
C ASN A 399 53.35 -12.03 11.09
N LEU A 400 52.55 -12.78 11.85
CA LEU A 400 51.10 -12.87 11.65
C LEU A 400 50.40 -11.64 12.25
N VAL A 401 49.51 -11.02 11.48
CA VAL A 401 48.74 -9.84 11.88
C VAL A 401 47.25 -10.09 11.61
N GLY A 402 46.40 -9.78 12.59
CA GLY A 402 44.95 -9.86 12.46
C GLY A 402 44.35 -8.62 11.82
N TYR A 403 43.26 -8.77 11.06
CA TYR A 403 42.57 -7.67 10.38
C TYR A 403 41.08 -7.67 10.68
N SER A 404 40.51 -6.49 10.86
CA SER A 404 39.06 -6.31 11.04
C SER A 404 38.30 -6.41 9.71
N GLN A 405 36.98 -6.49 9.76
CA GLN A 405 36.12 -6.50 8.56
C GLN A 405 36.32 -5.26 7.66
N GLN A 406 36.74 -4.13 8.25
CA GLN A 406 36.99 -2.87 7.53
C GLN A 406 38.48 -2.66 7.19
N GLY A 407 39.31 -3.71 7.29
CA GLY A 407 40.73 -3.67 6.91
C GLY A 407 41.67 -3.02 7.95
N THR A 408 41.19 -2.73 9.16
CA THR A 408 42.02 -2.18 10.24
C THR A 408 42.88 -3.26 10.89
N ARG A 409 44.17 -2.99 11.14
CA ARG A 409 45.06 -3.92 11.86
C ARG A 409 44.60 -4.11 13.31
N LEU A 410 44.49 -5.36 13.73
CA LEU A 410 44.15 -5.77 15.09
C LEU A 410 45.37 -6.42 15.74
N ASN A 411 45.62 -6.10 17.01
CA ASN A 411 46.72 -6.67 17.78
C ASN A 411 46.31 -8.06 18.31
N VAL A 412 46.45 -9.08 17.47
CA VAL A 412 46.17 -10.50 17.79
C VAL A 412 47.49 -11.23 18.05
N SER A 413 47.51 -12.15 19.01
CA SER A 413 48.71 -12.92 19.33
C SER A 413 49.13 -13.83 18.16
N GLN A 414 50.44 -14.09 18.03
CA GLN A 414 50.98 -14.96 16.98
C GLN A 414 50.39 -16.38 17.07
N SER A 415 50.25 -16.92 18.28
CA SER A 415 49.72 -18.26 18.52
C SER A 415 48.24 -18.38 18.13
N ASP A 416 47.43 -17.35 18.36
CA ASP A 416 46.02 -17.37 18.01
C ASP A 416 45.80 -17.22 16.50
N CYS A 417 46.60 -16.39 15.83
CA CYS A 417 46.58 -16.33 14.37
C CYS A 417 47.03 -17.66 13.73
N GLN A 418 47.99 -18.35 14.33
CA GLN A 418 48.46 -19.63 13.83
C GLN A 418 47.40 -20.74 13.98
N LYS A 419 46.60 -20.73 15.06
CA LYS A 419 45.44 -21.61 15.21
C LYS A 419 44.37 -21.36 14.14
N ILE A 420 44.07 -20.09 13.86
CA ILE A 420 43.09 -19.71 12.83
C ILE A 420 43.55 -20.15 11.43
N ILE A 421 44.84 -19.97 11.11
CA ILE A 421 45.42 -20.42 9.83
C ILE A 421 45.43 -21.96 9.72
N ASN A 422 45.65 -22.67 10.83
CA ASN A 422 45.63 -24.14 10.87
C ASN A 422 44.21 -24.73 10.87
N GLY A 423 43.17 -23.92 10.70
CA GLY A 423 41.78 -24.38 10.56
C GLY A 423 41.02 -24.54 11.87
N ASP A 424 41.51 -23.98 12.97
CA ASP A 424 40.72 -23.88 14.21
C ASP A 424 39.77 -22.67 14.09
N ARG A 425 38.47 -22.95 13.95
CA ARG A 425 37.37 -21.96 13.79
C ARG A 425 37.56 -21.01 12.58
N PRO A 426 37.69 -21.51 11.34
CA PRO A 426 37.85 -20.69 10.14
C PRO A 426 36.59 -19.90 9.75
N PHE A 427 35.46 -20.17 10.40
CA PHE A 427 34.16 -19.56 10.11
C PHE A 427 33.75 -18.56 11.21
N ASN A 428 33.33 -17.36 10.80
CA ASN A 428 32.83 -16.34 11.71
C ASN A 428 31.33 -16.53 11.99
N TYR A 429 31.00 -17.13 13.13
CA TYR A 429 29.62 -17.40 13.58
C TYR A 429 28.76 -16.15 13.82
N PHE A 430 29.35 -14.96 13.82
CA PHE A 430 28.63 -13.68 14.01
C PHE A 430 28.37 -12.95 12.69
N LYS A 431 28.76 -13.53 11.54
CA LYS A 431 28.46 -12.99 10.22
C LYS A 431 27.02 -13.34 9.84
N ASN A 432 26.14 -12.33 9.79
CA ASN A 432 24.80 -12.49 9.21
C ASN A 432 24.93 -12.56 7.68
N GLU A 433 24.84 -13.76 7.10
CA GLU A 433 24.77 -13.92 5.65
C GLU A 433 23.34 -13.71 5.16
N ASN A 434 23.05 -12.49 4.68
CA ASN A 434 21.88 -12.22 3.85
C ASN A 434 22.14 -10.95 3.03
N GLN A 435 22.89 -11.04 1.92
CA GLN A 435 22.77 -10.12 0.77
C GLN A 435 23.24 -10.80 -0.54
N ASN A 436 22.34 -10.79 -1.52
CA ASN A 436 22.54 -10.74 -2.98
C ASN A 436 23.13 -11.97 -3.72
N TYR A 437 22.23 -12.82 -4.23
CA TYR A 437 22.39 -13.41 -5.56
C TYR A 437 21.48 -12.64 -6.53
N GLU A 438 22.04 -11.68 -7.25
CA GLU A 438 21.45 -11.20 -8.50
C GLU A 438 22.00 -12.06 -9.63
N GLN A 439 21.12 -12.87 -10.24
CA GLN A 439 21.37 -13.44 -11.56
C GLN A 439 21.06 -12.34 -12.58
N SER A 440 22.10 -11.78 -13.20
CA SER A 440 21.98 -11.09 -14.48
C SER A 440 22.25 -12.10 -15.60
N THR A 441 21.20 -12.41 -16.34
CA THR A 441 21.29 -13.01 -17.68
C THR A 441 21.82 -11.95 -18.65
N ASN A 442 22.87 -12.27 -19.42
CA ASN A 442 23.02 -11.73 -20.76
C ASN A 442 23.53 -12.83 -21.69
N ALA A 443 22.81 -12.99 -22.78
CA ALA A 443 23.10 -13.87 -23.89
C ALA A 443 24.31 -13.34 -24.66
N ASP A 444 25.20 -14.25 -25.05
CA ASP A 444 26.06 -14.08 -26.22
C ASP A 444 26.09 -15.39 -27.00
N THR A 445 25.45 -15.34 -28.16
CA THR A 445 25.52 -16.30 -29.26
C THR A 445 26.97 -16.48 -29.73
N LYS A 446 27.45 -17.72 -29.81
CA LYS A 446 28.45 -18.12 -30.81
C LYS A 446 28.35 -19.61 -31.16
N ASN A 447 28.32 -19.82 -32.47
CA ASN A 447 28.30 -21.07 -33.22
C ASN A 447 29.32 -22.12 -32.75
N ASN A 448 28.91 -23.39 -32.81
CA ASN A 448 29.59 -24.47 -33.56
C ASN A 448 28.85 -25.80 -33.34
N TYR A 449 28.17 -26.30 -34.38
CA TYR A 449 28.39 -27.59 -35.05
C TYR A 449 27.28 -27.84 -36.07
#